data_AF-A0A945E788-F1
#
_entry.id   AF-A0A945E788-F1
#
_cell.length_a   1.000
_cell.length_b   1.000
_cell.length_c   1.000
_cell.angle_alpha   90.00
_cell.angle_beta   90.00
_cell.angle_gamma   90.00
#
_symmetry.space_group_name_H-M   'P 1'
#
loop_
_entity.id
_entity.type
_entity.pdbx_description
1 polymer ?
#
loop_
_entity_poly.entity_id
_entity_poly.type
_entity_poly.pdbx_seq_one_letter_code
_entity_poly.pdbx_strand_id
1 'polypeptide(L)'
;MNKFYIKFNLSLIFFLNTIFVCSQDSPNIIFLIGDGMGLTQISAGMYANGNSTALEEFEYIGLSKTTSSNSFVTDSAASGTAMSTGEKTLNKVLGINSKNVTLKSILEICQDEGYKTALLATSSIVHATPASFYAKIVSRYEYEDIALQFSNHSVDFFVGGG
;
A
#
# COMPACT_ATOMS: atom_id res chain seq x y z
N MET A 1 -19.54 17.11 -75.81
CA MET A 1 -18.16 17.10 -75.29
C MET A 1 -18.13 16.20 -74.06
N ASN A 2 -17.53 15.02 -74.20
CA ASN A 2 -17.47 13.96 -73.20
C ASN A 2 -16.75 14.44 -71.93
N LYS A 3 -17.42 14.41 -70.78
CA LYS A 3 -16.78 14.56 -69.47
C LYS A 3 -16.68 13.17 -68.81
N PHE A 4 -15.43 12.82 -68.57
CA PHE A 4 -14.87 11.64 -67.90
C PHE A 4 -15.66 11.19 -66.67
N TYR A 5 -16.00 9.90 -66.62
CA TYR A 5 -16.32 9.19 -65.38
C TYR A 5 -15.02 8.61 -64.81
N ILE A 6 -14.53 9.15 -63.69
CA ILE A 6 -13.54 8.47 -62.85
C ILE A 6 -14.34 7.71 -61.78
N LYS A 7 -14.41 6.38 -61.94
CA LYS A 7 -14.90 5.47 -60.89
C LYS A 7 -13.90 5.51 -59.73
N PHE A 8 -14.26 6.20 -58.66
CA PHE A 8 -13.53 6.16 -57.39
C PHE A 8 -13.78 4.80 -56.75
N ASN A 9 -12.81 3.90 -56.86
CA ASN A 9 -12.91 2.56 -56.28
C ASN A 9 -12.85 2.66 -54.76
N LEU A 10 -13.88 2.09 -54.15
CA LEU A 10 -14.08 1.88 -52.73
C LEU A 10 -13.04 0.88 -52.21
N SER A 11 -11.96 1.36 -51.60
CA SER A 11 -11.10 0.52 -50.77
C SER A 11 -10.93 1.19 -49.41
N LEU A 12 -11.89 0.88 -48.55
CA LEU A 12 -11.88 1.24 -47.13
C LEU A 12 -10.80 0.36 -46.47
N ILE A 13 -9.56 0.85 -46.44
CA ILE A 13 -8.49 0.23 -45.66
C ILE A 13 -8.78 0.53 -44.19
N PHE A 14 -9.55 -0.35 -43.55
CA PHE A 14 -9.65 -0.44 -42.11
C PHE A 14 -8.30 -0.98 -41.61
N PHE A 15 -7.37 -0.10 -41.27
CA PHE A 15 -6.19 -0.47 -40.51
C PHE A 15 -6.69 -0.87 -39.11
N LEU A 16 -6.94 -2.17 -38.94
CA LEU A 16 -7.14 -2.79 -37.64
C LEU A 16 -5.81 -2.62 -36.90
N ASN A 17 -5.69 -1.53 -36.15
CA ASN A 17 -4.66 -1.41 -35.12
C ASN A 17 -5.05 -2.40 -34.04
N THR A 18 -4.62 -3.65 -34.20
CA THR A 18 -4.59 -4.62 -33.11
C THR A 18 -3.56 -4.09 -32.12
N ILE A 19 -4.03 -3.22 -31.21
CA ILE A 19 -3.28 -2.89 -30.01
C ILE A 19 -3.14 -4.22 -29.28
N PHE A 20 -1.97 -4.83 -29.38
CA PHE A 20 -1.55 -5.85 -28.43
C PHE A 20 -1.48 -5.16 -27.08
N VAL A 21 -2.61 -5.12 -26.36
CA VAL A 21 -2.58 -4.90 -24.92
C VAL A 21 -1.93 -6.15 -24.36
N CYS A 22 -0.64 -6.06 -24.05
CA CYS A 22 0.01 -7.04 -23.21
C CYS A 22 -0.72 -6.96 -21.87
N SER A 23 -1.59 -7.92 -21.60
CA SER A 23 -2.17 -8.12 -20.27
C SER A 23 -1.03 -8.50 -19.35
N GLN A 24 -0.40 -7.52 -18.74
CA GLN A 24 0.55 -7.78 -17.67
C GLN A 24 -0.27 -8.37 -16.53
N ASP A 25 -0.03 -9.64 -16.20
CA ASP A 25 -0.71 -10.29 -15.08
C ASP A 25 -0.56 -9.42 -13.83
N SER A 26 -1.70 -9.06 -13.25
CA SER A 26 -1.80 -8.28 -12.03
C SER A 26 -1.02 -8.97 -10.90
N PRO A 27 0.02 -8.33 -10.32
CA PRO A 27 0.86 -8.98 -9.33
C PRO A 27 0.13 -9.15 -7.99
N ASN A 28 0.41 -10.25 -7.29
CA ASN A 28 0.03 -10.40 -5.89
C ASN A 28 1.13 -9.82 -5.00
N ILE A 29 0.75 -8.97 -4.04
CA ILE A 29 1.70 -8.30 -3.15
C ILE A 29 1.45 -8.75 -1.71
N ILE A 30 2.48 -9.31 -1.08
CA ILE A 30 2.49 -9.62 0.35
C ILE A 30 3.47 -8.66 1.02
N PHE A 31 2.96 -7.82 1.92
CA PHE A 31 3.77 -6.85 2.64
C PHE A 31 3.87 -7.22 4.13
N LEU A 32 5.08 -7.56 4.57
CA LEU A 32 5.37 -8.02 5.93
C LEU A 32 6.06 -6.90 6.72
N ILE A 33 5.49 -6.52 7.85
CA ILE A 33 6.03 -5.47 8.73
C ILE A 33 6.41 -6.07 10.07
N GLY A 34 7.71 -6.05 10.39
CA GLY A 34 8.20 -6.26 11.75
C GLY A 34 8.24 -4.94 12.51
N ASP A 35 7.25 -4.68 13.36
CA ASP A 35 7.23 -3.45 14.18
C ASP A 35 8.43 -3.41 15.12
N GLY A 36 9.25 -2.35 15.03
CA GLY A 36 10.52 -2.24 15.77
C GLY A 36 11.65 -3.18 15.29
N MET A 37 11.51 -3.84 14.14
CA MET A 37 12.49 -4.80 13.61
C MET A 37 13.63 -4.10 12.85
N GLY A 38 14.54 -3.47 13.59
CA GLY A 38 15.79 -2.95 13.03
C GLY A 38 16.80 -4.05 12.70
N LEU A 39 17.94 -3.67 12.08
CA LEU A 39 19.02 -4.61 11.74
C LEU A 39 19.52 -5.40 12.96
N THR A 40 19.59 -4.75 14.13
CA THR A 40 20.00 -5.41 15.38
C THR A 40 19.02 -6.50 15.82
N GLN A 41 17.71 -6.28 15.63
CA GLN A 41 16.66 -7.24 15.95
C GLN A 41 16.68 -8.42 14.97
N ILE A 42 16.91 -8.15 13.68
CA ILE A 42 17.07 -9.20 12.66
C ILE A 42 18.26 -10.11 13.02
N SER A 43 19.42 -9.53 13.30
CA SER A 43 20.62 -10.30 13.67
C SER A 43 20.40 -11.10 14.96
N ALA A 44 19.83 -10.49 16.00
CA ALA A 44 19.56 -11.18 17.26
C ALA A 44 18.57 -12.35 17.07
N GLY A 45 17.52 -12.16 16.26
CA GLY A 45 16.56 -13.21 15.93
C GLY A 45 17.20 -14.37 15.17
N MET A 46 18.07 -14.08 14.20
CA MET A 46 18.83 -15.08 13.46
C MET A 46 19.72 -15.91 14.40
N TYR A 47 20.46 -15.29 15.32
CA TYR A 47 21.27 -16.01 16.31
C TYR A 47 20.43 -16.90 17.22
N ALA A 48 19.27 -16.41 17.67
CA ALA A 48 18.34 -17.19 18.49
C ALA A 48 17.72 -18.36 17.71
N ASN A 49 17.60 -18.25 16.39
CA ASN A 49 17.04 -19.26 15.49
C ASN A 49 18.12 -20.14 14.82
N GLY A 50 19.19 -20.46 15.54
CA GLY A 50 20.23 -21.38 15.06
C GLY A 50 21.06 -20.84 13.90
N ASN A 51 21.25 -19.52 13.82
CA ASN A 51 21.95 -18.81 12.75
C ASN A 51 21.30 -18.97 11.36
N SER A 52 19.96 -18.93 11.31
CA SER A 52 19.22 -18.99 10.05
C SER A 52 17.97 -18.13 10.11
N THR A 53 17.68 -17.40 9.03
CA THR A 53 16.40 -16.71 8.84
C THR A 53 16.00 -16.69 7.36
N ALA A 54 14.71 -16.82 7.08
CA ALA A 54 14.18 -16.69 5.71
C ALA A 54 14.42 -15.29 5.11
N LEU A 55 14.70 -14.29 5.96
CA LEU A 55 15.08 -12.95 5.49
C LEU A 55 16.39 -12.94 4.68
N GLU A 56 17.25 -13.94 4.87
CA GLU A 56 18.51 -14.08 4.11
C GLU A 56 18.27 -14.51 2.65
N GLU A 57 17.08 -15.03 2.32
CA GLU A 57 16.74 -15.50 0.98
C GLU A 57 16.27 -14.38 0.04
N PHE A 58 16.09 -13.15 0.54
CA PHE A 58 15.69 -12.02 -0.29
C PHE A 58 16.85 -11.55 -1.19
N GLU A 59 16.61 -11.53 -2.49
CA GLU A 59 17.60 -11.11 -3.51
C GLU A 59 17.96 -9.62 -3.40
N TYR A 60 17.00 -8.78 -3.00
CA TYR A 60 17.16 -7.33 -2.96
C TYR A 60 17.07 -6.78 -1.54
N ILE A 61 18.08 -5.99 -1.16
CA ILE A 61 18.17 -5.37 0.15
C ILE A 61 18.32 -3.86 -0.04
N GLY A 62 17.56 -3.09 0.74
CA GLY A 62 17.61 -1.64 0.77
C GLY A 62 17.55 -1.08 2.19
N LEU A 63 18.00 0.15 2.37
CA LEU A 63 17.87 0.89 3.62
C LEU A 63 16.84 2.00 3.47
N SER A 64 15.99 2.19 4.48
CA SER A 64 14.93 3.18 4.49
C SER A 64 15.15 4.22 5.58
N LYS A 65 14.98 5.51 5.24
CA LYS A 65 15.05 6.62 6.21
C LYS A 65 13.68 6.89 6.83
N THR A 66 13.54 6.53 8.09
CA THR A 66 12.25 6.45 8.81
C THR A 66 11.87 7.71 9.58
N THR A 67 12.48 8.87 9.35
CA THR A 67 12.08 10.11 10.03
C THR A 67 10.62 10.47 9.73
N SER A 68 9.90 11.04 10.70
CA SER A 68 8.57 11.62 10.47
C SER A 68 8.68 13.12 10.13
N SER A 69 7.56 13.79 9.87
CA SER A 69 7.55 15.20 9.51
C SER A 69 7.89 16.14 10.67
N ASN A 70 7.81 15.66 11.92
CA ASN A 70 8.11 16.44 13.12
C ASN A 70 9.13 15.81 14.08
N SER A 71 9.74 14.68 13.73
CA SER A 71 10.72 14.00 14.58
C SER A 71 11.74 13.19 13.80
N PHE A 72 12.98 13.15 14.30
CA PHE A 72 14.00 12.22 13.82
C PHE A 72 13.68 10.76 14.17
N VAL A 73 12.94 10.55 15.27
CA VAL A 73 12.45 9.24 15.69
C VAL A 73 10.94 9.18 15.49
N THR A 74 10.52 8.41 14.49
CA THR A 74 9.09 8.20 14.18
C THR A 74 8.43 7.28 15.21
N ASP A 75 7.11 7.36 15.32
CA ASP A 75 6.29 6.30 15.91
C ASP A 75 5.67 5.40 14.82
N SER A 76 5.02 4.31 15.24
CA SER A 76 4.37 3.36 14.30
C SER A 76 3.26 3.98 13.46
N ALA A 77 2.60 5.05 13.92
CA ALA A 77 1.51 5.70 13.18
C ALA A 77 2.04 6.48 11.97
N ALA A 78 3.04 7.33 12.18
CA ALA A 78 3.62 8.11 11.10
C ALA A 78 4.39 7.23 10.10
N SER A 79 5.11 6.21 10.56
CA SER A 79 5.81 5.28 9.67
C SER A 79 4.84 4.40 8.89
N GLY A 80 3.79 3.88 9.54
CA GLY A 80 2.71 3.15 8.90
C GLY A 80 2.00 3.98 7.83
N THR A 81 1.72 5.25 8.11
CA THR A 81 1.14 6.18 7.13
C THR A 81 2.06 6.41 5.94
N ALA A 82 3.37 6.58 6.18
CA ALA A 82 4.34 6.74 5.10
C ALA A 82 4.44 5.49 4.22
N MET A 83 4.40 4.29 4.82
CA MET A 83 4.43 3.03 4.09
C MET A 83 3.14 2.75 3.31
N SER A 84 1.99 3.10 3.87
CA SER A 84 0.68 2.83 3.26
C SER A 84 0.31 3.85 2.19
N THR A 85 0.65 5.13 2.36
CA THR A 85 0.21 6.22 1.47
C THR A 85 1.32 6.80 0.60
N GLY A 86 2.58 6.52 0.92
CA GLY A 86 3.74 7.13 0.27
C GLY A 86 4.09 8.55 0.76
N GLU A 87 3.33 9.12 1.71
CA GLU A 87 3.56 10.47 2.23
C GLU A 87 3.87 10.47 3.75
N LYS A 88 4.91 11.21 4.15
CA LYS A 88 5.29 11.36 5.56
C LYS A 88 4.32 12.30 6.29
N THR A 89 3.96 11.93 7.52
CA THR A 89 3.11 12.74 8.39
C THR A 89 3.72 12.96 9.77
N LEU A 90 2.99 13.60 10.67
CA LEU A 90 3.38 13.87 12.06
C LEU A 90 3.26 12.59 12.91
N ASN A 91 4.10 12.44 13.93
CA ASN A 91 3.95 11.33 14.89
C ASN A 91 2.52 11.29 15.45
N LYS A 92 2.02 10.06 15.68
CA LYS A 92 0.66 9.73 16.18
C LYS A 92 -0.46 9.88 15.15
N VAL A 93 -0.22 10.46 13.98
CA VAL A 93 -1.22 10.67 12.94
C VAL A 93 -1.33 9.44 12.02
N LEU A 94 -2.55 9.07 11.64
CA LEU A 94 -2.85 7.93 10.76
C LEU A 94 -3.55 8.39 9.49
N GLY A 95 -3.00 8.03 8.32
CA GLY A 95 -3.69 8.14 7.02
C GLY A 95 -4.01 9.56 6.55
N ILE A 96 -3.54 10.60 7.24
CA ILE A 96 -3.68 12.01 6.85
C ILE A 96 -2.32 12.70 6.89
N ASN A 97 -2.14 13.74 6.08
CA ASN A 97 -0.90 14.51 6.08
C ASN A 97 -0.87 15.59 7.17
N SER A 98 0.23 16.35 7.23
CA SER A 98 0.43 17.43 8.21
C SER A 98 -0.55 18.60 8.09
N LYS A 99 -1.35 18.65 7.03
CA LYS A 99 -2.42 19.64 6.80
C LYS A 99 -3.82 19.07 7.07
N ASN A 100 -3.90 17.89 7.70
CA ASN A 100 -5.14 17.14 7.94
C ASN A 100 -5.91 16.78 6.65
N VAL A 101 -5.20 16.63 5.52
CA VAL A 101 -5.80 16.13 4.28
C VAL A 101 -5.71 14.61 4.28
N THR A 102 -6.81 13.94 3.93
CA THR A 102 -6.86 12.48 3.82
C THR A 102 -5.99 12.00 2.67
N LEU A 103 -5.27 10.91 2.92
CA LEU A 103 -4.37 10.28 1.96
C LEU A 103 -4.90 8.92 1.59
N LYS A 104 -4.85 8.57 0.31
CA LYS A 104 -5.24 7.24 -0.15
C LYS A 104 -4.13 6.24 0.16
N SER A 105 -4.49 5.14 0.80
CA SER A 105 -3.60 4.03 1.11
C SER A 105 -3.45 3.10 -0.09
N ILE A 106 -2.40 2.29 -0.08
CA ILE A 106 -2.18 1.24 -1.07
C ILE A 106 -3.32 0.23 -1.10
N LEU A 107 -4.00 -0.04 0.03
CA LEU A 107 -5.15 -0.92 0.04
C LEU A 107 -6.34 -0.31 -0.70
N GLU A 108 -6.66 0.96 -0.42
CA GLU A 108 -7.70 1.68 -1.17
C GLU A 108 -7.35 1.77 -2.67
N ILE A 109 -6.08 1.95 -3.02
CA ILE A 109 -5.63 1.93 -4.43
C ILE A 109 -5.86 0.54 -5.04
N CYS A 110 -5.43 -0.53 -4.37
CA CYS A 110 -5.63 -1.90 -4.83
C CYS A 110 -7.11 -2.24 -5.02
N GLN A 111 -8.00 -1.75 -4.16
CA GLN A 111 -9.43 -2.00 -4.28
C GLN A 111 -10.07 -1.30 -5.47
N ASP A 112 -9.69 -0.05 -5.73
CA ASP A 112 -10.15 0.67 -6.90
C ASP A 112 -9.71 -0.01 -8.21
N GLU A 113 -8.56 -0.70 -8.17
CA GLU A 113 -8.03 -1.51 -9.27
C GLU A 113 -8.60 -2.95 -9.29
N GLY A 114 -9.55 -3.28 -8.40
CA GLY A 114 -10.24 -4.58 -8.37
C GLY A 114 -9.49 -5.72 -7.68
N TYR A 115 -8.39 -5.43 -6.98
CA TYR A 115 -7.68 -6.43 -6.17
C TYR A 115 -8.43 -6.74 -4.87
N LYS A 116 -8.27 -7.98 -4.41
CA LYS A 116 -8.65 -8.37 -3.05
C LYS A 116 -7.61 -7.87 -2.05
N THR A 117 -8.07 -7.32 -0.94
CA THR A 117 -7.20 -6.79 0.11
C THR A 117 -7.40 -7.48 1.44
N ALA A 118 -6.32 -7.63 2.20
CA ALA A 118 -6.37 -8.20 3.53
C ALA A 118 -5.40 -7.48 4.47
N LEU A 119 -5.79 -7.34 5.74
CA LEU A 119 -4.96 -6.83 6.82
C LEU A 119 -4.85 -7.86 7.93
N LEU A 120 -3.62 -8.32 8.18
CA LEU A 120 -3.32 -9.32 9.19
C LEU A 120 -2.37 -8.71 10.22
N ALA A 121 -2.71 -8.87 11.50
CA ALA A 121 -1.92 -8.36 12.61
C ALA A 121 -1.92 -9.38 13.76
N THR A 122 -0.79 -9.49 14.44
CA THR A 122 -0.70 -10.17 15.75
C THR A 122 -1.13 -9.25 16.90
N SER A 123 -1.13 -7.93 16.65
CA SER A 123 -1.64 -6.91 17.57
C SER A 123 -3.14 -6.70 17.39
N SER A 124 -3.71 -5.74 18.15
CA SER A 124 -5.08 -5.32 17.90
C SER A 124 -5.22 -4.66 16.51
N ILE A 125 -6.33 -4.89 15.82
CA ILE A 125 -6.55 -4.31 14.49
C ILE A 125 -6.69 -2.78 14.51
N VAL A 126 -7.02 -2.21 15.68
CA VAL A 126 -7.07 -0.76 15.89
C VAL A 126 -5.74 -0.17 16.34
N HIS A 127 -4.69 -1.00 16.52
CA HIS A 127 -3.34 -0.51 16.78
C HIS A 127 -2.78 0.23 15.57
N ALA A 128 -1.82 1.13 15.77
CA ALA A 128 -1.38 2.08 14.74
C ALA A 128 -0.88 1.44 13.45
N THR A 129 -0.14 0.33 13.53
CA THR A 129 0.43 -0.31 12.35
C THR A 129 -0.66 -0.80 11.39
N PRO A 130 -1.61 -1.67 11.79
CA PRO A 130 -2.74 -2.02 10.92
C PRO A 130 -3.66 -0.83 10.64
N ALA A 131 -3.96 0.02 11.64
CA ALA A 131 -4.83 1.18 11.47
C ALA A 131 -4.32 2.17 10.42
N SER A 132 -3.01 2.32 10.26
CA SER A 132 -2.44 3.24 9.27
C SER A 132 -2.80 2.92 7.82
N PHE A 133 -3.23 1.69 7.54
CA PHE A 133 -3.63 1.26 6.20
C PHE A 133 -5.11 1.50 5.88
N TYR A 134 -5.93 1.88 6.86
CA TYR A 134 -7.38 2.05 6.64
C TYR A 134 -7.95 3.29 7.34
N ALA A 135 -7.44 3.65 8.52
CA ALA A 135 -7.95 4.77 9.30
C ALA A 135 -7.34 6.11 8.86
N LYS A 136 -8.15 7.15 8.94
CA LYS A 136 -7.81 8.57 8.71
C LYS A 136 -8.12 9.33 10.00
N ILE A 137 -7.12 9.57 10.85
CA ILE A 137 -7.32 10.17 12.17
C ILE A 137 -6.09 10.93 12.67
N VAL A 138 -6.34 11.99 13.45
CA VAL A 138 -5.29 12.86 14.01
C VAL A 138 -4.49 12.20 15.14
N SER A 139 -5.07 11.19 15.78
CA SER A 139 -4.45 10.52 16.92
C SER A 139 -4.69 9.02 16.88
N ARG A 140 -3.60 8.25 16.91
CA ARG A 140 -3.59 6.78 17.03
C ARG A 140 -4.20 6.24 18.33
N TYR A 141 -4.58 7.11 19.27
CA TYR A 141 -5.16 6.74 20.56
C TYR A 141 -6.69 6.85 20.58
N GLU A 142 -7.31 7.35 19.49
CA GLU A 142 -8.76 7.42 19.32
C GLU A 142 -9.28 6.06 18.82
N TYR A 143 -9.14 5.03 19.66
CA TYR A 143 -9.40 3.64 19.28
C TYR A 143 -10.85 3.38 18.87
N GLU A 144 -11.81 4.03 19.51
CA GLU A 144 -13.24 3.91 19.21
C GLU A 144 -13.56 4.45 17.81
N ASP A 145 -13.00 5.61 17.46
CA ASP A 145 -13.16 6.21 16.14
C ASP A 145 -12.44 5.40 15.07
N ILE A 146 -11.27 4.84 15.38
CA ILE A 146 -10.56 3.88 14.51
C ILE A 146 -11.43 2.63 14.28
N ALA A 147 -12.04 2.06 15.33
CA ALA A 147 -12.92 0.91 15.23
C ALA A 147 -14.18 1.21 14.40
N LEU A 148 -14.72 2.43 14.51
CA LEU A 148 -15.84 2.86 13.69
C LEU A 148 -15.45 2.94 12.21
N GLN A 149 -14.27 3.47 11.89
CA GLN A 149 -13.77 3.49 10.51
C GLN A 149 -13.52 2.08 9.98
N PHE A 150 -12.96 1.19 10.81
CA PHE A 150 -12.79 -0.23 10.49
C PHE A 150 -14.11 -0.88 10.04
N SER A 151 -15.20 -0.64 10.78
CA SER A 151 -16.53 -1.21 10.47
C SER A 151 -17.13 -0.73 9.13
N ASN A 152 -16.69 0.44 8.66
CA ASN A 152 -17.15 1.05 7.42
C ASN A 152 -16.15 0.90 6.26
N HIS A 153 -14.98 0.31 6.52
CA HIS A 153 -13.93 0.23 5.51
C HIS A 153 -14.18 -0.91 4.54
N SER A 154 -13.77 -0.72 3.29
CA SER A 154 -13.96 -1.66 2.19
C SER A 154 -13.02 -2.87 2.21
N VAL A 155 -12.02 -2.97 3.09
CA VAL A 155 -11.00 -4.06 3.05
C VAL A 155 -11.70 -5.43 3.16
N ASP A 156 -11.37 -6.37 2.26
CA ASP A 156 -12.14 -7.62 2.14
C ASP A 156 -11.97 -8.54 3.36
N PHE A 157 -10.80 -8.52 4.00
CA PHE A 157 -10.49 -9.44 5.09
C PHE A 157 -9.58 -8.84 6.16
N PHE A 158 -9.91 -9.10 7.42
CA PHE A 158 -9.12 -8.68 8.56
C PHE A 158 -8.87 -9.82 9.53
N VAL A 159 -7.65 -9.93 10.04
CA VAL A 159 -7.29 -10.84 11.13
C VAL A 159 -6.45 -10.08 12.15
N GLY A 160 -6.89 -10.07 13.39
CA GLY A 160 -6.18 -9.43 14.49
C GLY A 160 -6.90 -9.66 15.82
N GLY A 161 -6.30 -9.18 16.90
CA GLY A 161 -6.98 -9.10 18.20
C GLY A 161 -7.75 -7.79 18.37
N GLY A 162 -8.26 -7.59 19.59
CA GLY A 162 -8.93 -6.36 20.04
C GLY A 162 -10.35 -6.25 19.52
#